data_AF-Q73QA3-F1
#
_entry.id   AF-Q73QA3-F1
#
_cell.length_a   1.000
_cell.length_b   1.000
_cell.length_c   1.000
_cell.angle_alpha   90.00
_cell.angle_beta   90.00
_cell.angle_gamma   90.00
#
_symmetry.space_group_name_H-M   'P 1'
#
loop_
_entity.id
_entity.type
_entity.pdbx_description
1 polymer ?
#
loop_
_entity_poly.entity_id
_entity_poly.type
_entity_poly.pdbx_seq_one_letter_code
_entity_poly.pdbx_strand_id
1 'polypeptide(L)'
;MSIIKSKESNKQDKQPAMPQQKLHINLTKNGLHINGEFIENLSIDILAEKFGEYRKVLRKPPDGTVSKDDLEEIYIWDNMGIRSFVSKGHISELDIRICEDNEWEKKANFSFFDVNPKQVFPGIFTINGKTILEAIPQKTLRDAYIFLKMKVENWEINCSLSSKLNSVLAAISFQERLKKTKTDEIADLVRAEPEPIRDISFWYKPPRVSSGKWKQPKAESKVLTFTNFNFKLAVIQELMYKQELLKPKFDVYDFCNDYAKKRNRSR
;
A
#
# COMPACT_ATOMS: atom_id res chain seq x y z
N MET A 1 57.17 21.00 -30.59
CA MET A 1 56.28 19.84 -30.34
C MET A 1 54.84 20.30 -30.51
N SER A 2 54.11 19.73 -31.48
CA SER A 2 52.66 19.90 -31.58
C SER A 2 52.11 18.56 -32.06
N ILE A 3 51.34 17.91 -31.20
CA ILE A 3 50.70 16.63 -31.46
C ILE A 3 49.27 16.91 -31.92
N ILE A 4 48.98 16.46 -33.12
CA ILE A 4 47.68 16.45 -33.79
C ILE A 4 46.78 15.44 -33.04
N LYS A 5 45.60 15.88 -32.58
CA LYS A 5 44.53 14.97 -32.11
C LYS A 5 43.64 14.60 -33.29
N SER A 6 43.67 13.34 -33.71
CA SER A 6 42.67 12.74 -34.58
C SER A 6 41.35 12.61 -33.83
N LYS A 7 40.25 12.94 -34.51
CA LYS A 7 38.88 12.79 -34.02
C LYS A 7 38.21 11.76 -34.93
N GLU A 8 38.28 10.49 -34.58
CA GLU A 8 37.46 9.46 -35.21
C GLU A 8 36.09 9.44 -34.53
N SER A 9 35.06 9.95 -35.23
CA SER A 9 33.67 9.74 -34.87
C SER A 9 33.21 8.43 -35.49
N ASN A 10 33.05 7.39 -34.68
CA ASN A 10 32.29 6.20 -35.08
C ASN A 10 30.81 6.61 -35.24
N LYS A 11 30.35 6.74 -36.49
CA LYS A 11 28.92 6.72 -36.81
C LYS A 11 28.45 5.29 -36.60
N GLN A 12 27.93 4.99 -35.42
CA GLN A 12 27.01 3.86 -35.28
C GLN A 12 25.66 4.31 -35.83
N ASP A 13 25.25 3.66 -36.91
CA ASP A 13 23.90 3.74 -37.44
C ASP A 13 22.92 3.47 -36.30
N LYS A 14 22.05 4.45 -36.02
CA LYS A 14 20.92 4.27 -35.13
C LYS A 14 20.00 3.24 -35.76
N GLN A 15 20.08 2.00 -35.28
CA GLN A 15 18.98 1.06 -35.43
C GLN A 15 17.71 1.74 -34.87
N PRO A 16 16.57 1.67 -35.58
CA PRO A 16 15.32 2.18 -35.03
C PRO A 16 15.03 1.43 -33.73
N ALA A 17 14.87 2.19 -32.64
CA ALA A 17 14.50 1.62 -31.35
C ALA A 17 13.24 0.76 -31.54
N MET A 18 13.34 -0.54 -31.24
CA MET A 18 12.16 -1.39 -31.16
C MET A 18 11.15 -0.70 -30.22
N PRO A 19 9.85 -0.71 -30.53
CA PRO A 19 8.85 -0.12 -29.65
C PRO A 19 9.00 -0.76 -28.27
N GLN A 20 9.50 0.01 -27.30
CA GLN A 20 9.58 -0.44 -25.92
C GLN A 20 8.15 -0.75 -25.50
N GLN A 21 7.86 -2.03 -25.27
CA GLN A 21 6.56 -2.47 -24.79
C GLN A 21 6.29 -1.74 -23.47
N LYS A 22 5.20 -0.96 -23.43
CA LYS A 22 4.81 -0.24 -22.21
C LYS A 22 4.60 -1.26 -21.10
N LEU A 23 5.27 -1.05 -19.97
CA LEU A 23 5.15 -1.87 -18.78
C LEU A 23 3.69 -1.87 -18.30
N HIS A 24 3.10 -3.06 -18.12
CA HIS A 24 1.72 -3.22 -17.66
C HIS A 24 1.70 -3.93 -16.32
N ILE A 25 1.22 -3.25 -15.28
CA ILE A 25 1.00 -3.83 -13.96
C ILE A 25 -0.50 -4.02 -13.78
N ASN A 26 -0.92 -5.25 -13.49
CA ASN A 26 -2.33 -5.58 -13.29
C ASN A 26 -2.51 -6.34 -11.98
N LEU A 27 -3.33 -5.79 -11.10
CA LEU A 27 -3.72 -6.47 -9.88
C LEU A 27 -5.07 -7.16 -10.08
N THR A 28 -5.07 -8.48 -10.05
CA THR A 28 -6.28 -9.29 -10.25
C THR A 28 -6.69 -10.02 -8.98
N LYS A 29 -7.87 -10.63 -8.99
CA LYS A 29 -8.28 -11.59 -7.94
C LYS A 29 -7.28 -12.76 -7.75
N ASN A 30 -6.51 -13.11 -8.78
CA ASN A 30 -5.54 -14.21 -8.69
C ASN A 30 -4.19 -13.72 -8.12
N GLY A 31 -3.91 -12.42 -8.23
CA GLY A 31 -2.76 -11.74 -7.63
C GLY A 31 -2.14 -10.72 -8.58
N LEU A 32 -0.87 -10.40 -8.36
CA LEU A 32 -0.13 -9.40 -9.12
C LEU A 32 0.38 -9.99 -10.43
N HIS A 33 0.15 -9.30 -11.53
CA HIS A 33 0.72 -9.61 -12.83
C HIS A 33 1.55 -8.43 -13.34
N ILE A 34 2.71 -8.72 -13.93
CA ILE A 34 3.57 -7.73 -14.59
C ILE A 34 3.79 -8.21 -16.03
N ASN A 35 3.43 -7.38 -17.01
CA ASN A 35 3.42 -7.73 -18.43
C ASN A 35 2.66 -9.03 -18.75
N GLY A 36 1.58 -9.30 -17.99
CA GLY A 36 0.76 -10.51 -18.12
C GLY A 36 1.27 -11.72 -17.32
N GLU A 37 2.53 -11.73 -16.91
CA GLU A 37 3.13 -12.80 -16.12
C GLU A 37 2.67 -12.72 -14.66
N PHE A 38 2.20 -13.84 -14.11
CA PHE A 38 1.79 -13.93 -12.70
C PHE A 38 3.00 -13.95 -11.78
N ILE A 39 3.01 -13.05 -10.80
CA ILE A 39 4.07 -12.96 -9.80
C ILE A 39 3.63 -13.75 -8.56
N GLU A 40 4.06 -15.00 -8.48
CA GLU A 40 3.72 -15.90 -7.37
C GLU A 40 4.39 -15.46 -6.05
N ASN A 41 5.69 -15.17 -6.12
CA ASN A 41 6.51 -14.77 -4.99
C ASN A 41 7.08 -13.38 -5.26
N LEU A 42 6.66 -12.37 -4.51
CA LEU A 42 7.16 -11.01 -4.66
C LEU A 42 8.52 -10.88 -3.96
N SER A 43 9.60 -10.72 -4.73
CA SER A 43 10.97 -10.50 -4.24
C SER A 43 11.64 -9.33 -4.96
N ILE A 44 12.68 -8.77 -4.35
CA ILE A 44 13.45 -7.69 -5.00
C ILE A 44 14.13 -8.17 -6.28
N ASP A 45 14.63 -9.41 -6.31
CA ASP A 45 15.29 -9.95 -7.51
C ASP A 45 14.32 -10.03 -8.70
N ILE A 46 13.08 -10.48 -8.46
CA ILE A 46 12.03 -10.51 -9.48
C ILE A 46 11.69 -9.09 -9.94
N LEU A 47 11.55 -8.14 -9.01
CA LEU A 47 11.27 -6.75 -9.39
C LEU A 47 12.43 -6.11 -10.16
N ALA A 48 13.68 -6.42 -9.81
CA ALA A 48 14.86 -5.96 -10.53
C ALA A 48 14.93 -6.55 -11.95
N GLU A 49 14.55 -7.81 -12.13
CA GLU A 49 14.41 -8.41 -13.46
C GLU A 49 13.34 -7.70 -14.30
N LYS A 50 12.17 -7.38 -13.71
CA LYS A 50 11.06 -6.76 -14.46
C LYS A 50 11.24 -5.26 -14.70
N PHE A 51 11.87 -4.53 -13.77
CA PHE A 51 11.93 -3.06 -13.78
C PHE A 51 13.34 -2.51 -14.05
N GLY A 52 14.36 -3.38 -14.04
CA GLY A 52 15.75 -3.01 -14.25
C GLY A 52 16.45 -2.50 -12.98
N GLU A 53 17.42 -1.61 -13.19
CA GLU A 53 18.26 -1.09 -12.12
C GLU A 53 17.47 -0.24 -11.12
N TYR A 54 17.78 -0.44 -9.84
CA TYR A 54 17.24 0.33 -8.73
C TYR A 54 18.38 0.95 -7.92
N ARG A 55 18.03 1.97 -7.14
CA ARG A 55 18.84 2.45 -6.02
C ARG A 55 18.20 2.03 -4.70
N LYS A 56 19.04 1.70 -3.72
CA LYS A 56 18.63 1.29 -2.38
C LYS A 56 18.91 2.41 -1.38
N VAL A 57 17.96 2.67 -0.49
CA VAL A 57 18.07 3.64 0.60
C VAL A 57 17.69 2.97 1.91
N LEU A 58 18.40 3.30 2.98
CA LEU A 58 18.10 2.83 4.32
C LEU A 58 17.46 3.96 5.13
N ARG A 59 16.30 3.70 5.72
CA ARG A 59 15.58 4.66 6.53
C ARG A 59 15.43 4.15 7.96
N LYS A 60 15.69 5.02 8.93
CA LYS A 60 15.34 4.76 10.33
C LYS A 60 13.83 4.96 10.53
N PRO A 61 13.14 4.02 11.20
CA PRO A 61 11.77 4.25 11.64
C PRO A 61 11.68 5.54 12.48
N PRO A 62 10.60 6.33 12.32
CA PRO A 62 10.46 7.63 12.97
C PRO A 62 10.34 7.58 14.50
N ASP A 63 10.11 6.40 15.09
CA ASP A 63 10.02 6.19 16.54
C ASP A 63 11.40 6.13 17.24
N GLY A 64 12.50 6.03 16.50
CA GLY A 64 13.87 6.12 17.01
C GLY A 64 14.31 4.95 17.92
N THR A 65 13.43 3.99 18.18
CA THR A 65 13.65 2.87 19.10
C THR A 65 14.09 1.61 18.37
N VAL A 66 15.20 1.61 17.62
CA VAL A 66 15.61 0.37 16.94
C VAL A 66 17.10 0.16 16.66
N SER A 67 17.50 -1.11 16.74
CA SER A 67 18.80 -1.66 16.33
C SER A 67 19.06 -1.41 14.83
N LYS A 68 20.32 -1.53 14.38
CA LYS A 68 20.66 -1.47 12.94
C LYS A 68 19.89 -2.51 12.10
N ASP A 69 19.43 -3.58 12.72
CA ASP A 69 18.75 -4.70 12.07
C ASP A 69 17.27 -4.43 11.73
N ASP A 70 16.71 -3.30 12.17
CA ASP A 70 15.31 -2.93 11.94
C ASP A 70 15.17 -1.69 11.02
N LEU A 71 16.23 -1.36 10.29
CA LEU A 71 16.16 -0.32 9.26
C LEU A 71 15.19 -0.74 8.14
N GLU A 72 14.32 0.17 7.76
CA GLU A 72 13.45 -0.02 6.60
C GLU A 72 14.27 0.23 5.34
N GLU A 73 14.26 -0.74 4.42
CA GLU A 73 14.96 -0.61 3.15
C GLU A 73 13.98 -0.15 2.09
N ILE A 74 14.37 0.85 1.30
CA ILE A 74 13.57 1.38 0.21
C ILE A 74 14.32 1.11 -1.08
N TYR A 75 13.68 0.39 -2.00
CA TYR A 75 14.18 0.07 -3.33
C TYR A 75 13.45 0.93 -4.35
N ILE A 76 14.18 1.70 -5.15
CA ILE A 76 13.59 2.76 -5.98
C ILE A 76 14.06 2.59 -7.43
N TRP A 77 13.11 2.39 -8.33
CA TRP A 77 13.30 2.35 -9.78
C TRP A 77 12.94 3.71 -10.36
N ASP A 78 13.89 4.64 -10.35
CA ASP A 78 13.68 6.06 -10.69
C ASP A 78 12.98 6.26 -12.05
N ASN A 79 13.42 5.52 -13.08
CA ASN A 79 12.91 5.63 -14.45
C ASN A 79 11.53 4.97 -14.61
N MET A 80 11.17 4.06 -13.71
CA MET A 80 9.88 3.39 -13.73
C MET A 80 8.86 4.09 -12.83
N GLY A 81 9.24 5.09 -12.04
CA GLY A 81 8.28 5.71 -11.12
C GLY A 81 7.77 4.76 -10.04
N ILE A 82 8.54 3.72 -9.69
CA ILE A 82 8.15 2.68 -8.72
C ILE A 82 9.13 2.69 -7.54
N ARG A 83 8.62 2.49 -6.33
CA ARG A 83 9.43 2.09 -5.19
C ARG A 83 8.80 0.92 -4.44
N SER A 84 9.61 0.25 -3.64
CA SER A 84 9.18 -0.76 -2.69
C SER A 84 9.78 -0.50 -1.32
N PHE A 85 8.98 -0.76 -0.28
CA PHE A 85 9.45 -0.83 1.09
C PHE A 85 9.68 -2.30 1.47
N VAL A 86 10.81 -2.56 2.11
CA VAL A 86 11.20 -3.87 2.61
C VAL A 86 11.45 -3.76 4.10
N SER A 87 10.77 -4.63 4.84
CA SER A 87 10.94 -4.77 6.28
C SER A 87 11.16 -6.24 6.62
N LYS A 88 12.18 -6.54 7.42
CA LYS A 88 12.53 -7.91 7.85
C LYS A 88 12.69 -8.89 6.67
N GLY A 89 13.31 -8.42 5.57
CA GLY A 89 13.57 -9.23 4.38
C GLY A 89 12.37 -9.49 3.47
N HIS A 90 11.22 -8.86 3.74
CA HIS A 90 10.02 -9.02 2.92
C HIS A 90 9.53 -7.67 2.38
N ILE A 91 9.06 -7.67 1.13
CA ILE A 91 8.39 -6.51 0.54
C ILE A 91 7.08 -6.26 1.30
N SER A 92 7.00 -5.13 1.98
CA SER A 92 5.84 -4.71 2.75
C SER A 92 4.86 -3.88 1.93
N GLU A 93 5.35 -3.16 0.91
CA GLU A 93 4.54 -2.25 0.11
C GLU A 93 5.21 -1.96 -1.25
N LEU A 94 4.38 -1.71 -2.26
CA LEU A 94 4.78 -1.15 -3.55
C LEU A 94 4.04 0.16 -3.79
N ASP A 95 4.79 1.19 -4.18
CA ASP A 95 4.24 2.48 -4.58
C ASP A 95 4.57 2.78 -6.03
N ILE A 96 3.59 3.35 -6.72
CA ILE A 96 3.69 3.81 -8.10
C ILE A 96 3.34 5.30 -8.12
N ARG A 97 4.26 6.13 -8.60
CA ARG A 97 4.04 7.57 -8.83
C ARG A 97 3.32 7.73 -10.17
N ILE A 98 2.10 8.26 -10.15
CA ILE A 98 1.20 8.33 -11.31
C ILE A 98 1.26 9.69 -12.01
N CYS A 99 1.35 10.78 -11.27
CA CYS A 99 1.47 12.12 -11.83
C CYS A 99 2.50 12.98 -11.08
N GLU A 100 2.89 14.08 -11.70
CA GLU A 100 3.65 15.12 -11.02
C GLU A 100 2.72 15.91 -10.09
N ASP A 101 3.21 16.29 -8.90
CA ASP A 101 2.45 17.13 -7.98
C ASP A 101 3.39 18.13 -7.32
N ASN A 102 3.76 19.15 -8.10
CA ASN A 102 4.73 20.17 -7.69
C ASN A 102 4.36 20.85 -6.37
N GLU A 103 3.07 21.04 -6.07
CA GLU A 103 2.62 21.66 -4.83
C GLU A 103 2.82 20.74 -3.62
N TRP A 104 2.64 19.43 -3.80
CA TRP A 104 2.97 18.46 -2.77
C TRP A 104 4.48 18.28 -2.60
N GLU A 105 5.21 18.18 -3.71
CA GLU A 105 6.65 17.94 -3.74
C GLU A 105 7.42 19.08 -3.06
N LYS A 106 7.00 20.34 -3.21
CA LYS A 106 7.54 21.50 -2.48
C LYS A 106 7.30 21.44 -0.97
N LYS A 107 6.20 20.79 -0.53
CA LYS A 107 5.85 20.63 0.89
C LYS A 107 6.57 19.43 1.52
N ALA A 108 6.98 18.46 0.71
CA ALA A 108 7.85 17.39 1.17
C ALA A 108 9.25 17.95 1.45
N ASN A 109 9.96 17.36 2.42
CA ASN A 109 11.30 17.82 2.81
C ASN A 109 12.26 17.95 1.61
N PHE A 110 13.30 18.79 1.73
CA PHE A 110 14.31 19.10 0.70
C PHE A 110 15.01 17.86 0.07
N SER A 111 14.84 16.68 0.67
CA SER A 111 15.31 15.37 0.22
C SER A 111 14.21 14.50 -0.40
N PHE A 112 13.16 15.09 -1.00
CA PHE A 112 12.02 14.33 -1.54
C PHE A 112 12.46 13.16 -2.43
N PHE A 113 13.29 13.43 -3.43
CA PHE A 113 13.80 12.41 -4.35
C PHE A 113 14.83 11.46 -3.73
N ASP A 114 15.30 11.69 -2.49
CA ASP A 114 16.13 10.69 -1.82
C ASP A 114 15.32 9.42 -1.56
N VAL A 115 14.01 9.53 -1.34
CA VAL A 115 13.13 8.39 -1.01
C VAL A 115 11.94 8.22 -1.96
N ASN A 116 11.86 9.02 -3.02
CA ASN A 116 10.81 8.95 -4.05
C ASN A 116 11.41 8.76 -5.45
N PRO A 117 10.71 8.06 -6.36
CA PRO A 117 11.12 7.95 -7.76
C PRO A 117 11.17 9.31 -8.46
N LYS A 118 12.17 9.52 -9.30
CA LYS A 118 12.36 10.78 -10.04
C LYS A 118 11.36 11.00 -11.17
N GLN A 119 10.85 9.94 -11.78
CA GLN A 119 9.88 10.03 -12.88
C GLN A 119 8.51 9.51 -12.47
N VAL A 120 7.48 9.90 -13.23
CA VAL A 120 6.16 9.26 -13.17
C VAL A 120 6.21 7.91 -13.90
N PHE A 121 5.35 6.99 -13.50
CA PHE A 121 5.27 5.67 -14.09
C PHE A 121 4.87 5.75 -15.57
N PRO A 122 5.74 5.31 -16.51
CA PRO A 122 5.46 5.42 -17.94
C PRO A 122 4.50 4.32 -18.45
N GLY A 123 4.17 3.37 -17.58
CA GLY A 123 3.37 2.20 -17.90
C GLY A 123 1.86 2.39 -17.67
N ILE A 124 1.16 1.27 -17.57
CA ILE A 124 -0.27 1.22 -17.28
C ILE A 124 -0.48 0.41 -16.02
N PHE A 125 -1.23 0.95 -15.06
CA PHE A 125 -1.67 0.21 -13.88
C PHE A 125 -3.17 -0.07 -13.99
N THR A 126 -3.56 -1.32 -13.77
CA THR A 126 -4.96 -1.75 -13.85
C THR A 126 -5.35 -2.64 -12.69
N ILE A 127 -6.65 -2.70 -12.42
CA ILE A 127 -7.24 -3.63 -11.45
C ILE A 127 -8.29 -4.46 -12.18
N ASN A 128 -8.07 -5.79 -12.22
CA ASN A 128 -8.89 -6.71 -13.01
C ASN A 128 -9.08 -6.22 -14.46
N GLY A 129 -8.04 -5.65 -15.07
CA GLY A 129 -8.05 -5.11 -16.43
C GLY A 129 -8.76 -3.77 -16.61
N LYS A 130 -9.34 -3.18 -15.55
CA LYS A 130 -9.93 -1.84 -15.58
C LYS A 130 -8.91 -0.77 -15.18
N THR A 131 -9.11 0.46 -15.65
CA THR A 131 -8.34 1.59 -15.13
C THR A 131 -8.60 1.78 -13.64
N ILE A 132 -7.71 2.49 -12.94
CA ILE A 132 -7.86 2.68 -11.50
C ILE A 132 -9.18 3.35 -11.14
N LEU A 133 -9.60 4.41 -11.85
CA LEU A 133 -10.83 5.14 -11.57
C LEU A 133 -12.09 4.30 -11.79
N GLU A 134 -12.08 3.42 -12.79
CA GLU A 134 -13.19 2.48 -13.06
C GLU A 134 -13.27 1.35 -12.03
N ALA A 135 -12.13 0.99 -11.42
CA ALA A 135 -12.06 -0.06 -10.42
C ALA A 135 -12.45 0.42 -9.01
N ILE A 136 -12.31 1.72 -8.71
CA ILE A 136 -12.67 2.28 -7.41
C ILE A 136 -14.19 2.15 -7.19
N PRO A 137 -14.65 1.56 -6.06
CA PRO A 137 -16.08 1.49 -5.75
C PRO A 137 -16.72 2.88 -5.68
N GLN A 138 -17.95 3.02 -6.19
CA GLN A 138 -18.67 4.31 -6.19
C GLN A 138 -18.69 4.97 -4.82
N LYS A 139 -18.96 4.17 -3.77
CA LYS A 139 -18.98 4.66 -2.39
C LYS A 139 -17.64 5.29 -1.98
N THR A 140 -16.51 4.66 -2.34
CA THR A 140 -15.18 5.19 -2.06
C THR A 140 -14.95 6.53 -2.76
N LEU A 141 -15.45 6.70 -3.99
CA LEU A 141 -15.37 7.98 -4.71
C LEU A 141 -16.22 9.06 -4.02
N ARG A 142 -17.41 8.72 -3.52
CA ARG A 142 -18.27 9.67 -2.78
C ARG A 142 -17.67 10.09 -1.45
N ASP A 143 -16.91 9.19 -0.81
CA ASP A 143 -16.23 9.42 0.47
C ASP A 143 -14.82 10.03 0.30
N ALA A 144 -14.43 10.45 -0.92
CA ALA A 144 -13.10 10.95 -1.22
C ALA A 144 -12.74 12.18 -0.36
N TYR A 145 -11.50 12.19 0.14
CA TYR A 145 -10.95 13.37 0.80
C TYR A 145 -9.45 13.52 0.60
N ILE A 146 -8.64 12.56 1.07
CA ILE A 146 -7.16 12.56 0.91
C ILE A 146 -6.70 11.30 0.17
N PHE A 147 -7.34 10.16 0.46
CA PHE A 147 -7.03 8.88 -0.14
C PHE A 147 -8.32 8.20 -0.60
N LEU A 148 -8.21 7.41 -1.68
CA LEU A 148 -9.22 6.44 -2.07
C LEU A 148 -8.71 5.06 -1.69
N LYS A 149 -9.45 4.36 -0.83
CA LYS A 149 -9.07 3.03 -0.34
C LYS A 149 -9.95 1.96 -0.96
N MET A 150 -9.31 0.88 -1.41
CA MET A 150 -10.02 -0.30 -1.88
C MET A 150 -9.23 -1.56 -1.56
N LYS A 151 -9.82 -2.70 -1.90
CA LYS A 151 -9.23 -4.01 -1.67
C LYS A 151 -9.53 -4.94 -2.84
N VAL A 152 -8.53 -5.75 -3.21
CA VAL A 152 -8.66 -6.85 -4.17
C VAL A 152 -8.18 -8.13 -3.48
N GLU A 153 -9.12 -8.98 -3.07
CA GLU A 153 -8.84 -10.23 -2.35
C GLU A 153 -8.04 -10.07 -1.06
N ASN A 154 -6.71 -10.16 -1.12
CA ASN A 154 -5.82 -9.98 0.03
C ASN A 154 -4.86 -8.81 -0.18
N TRP A 155 -5.09 -7.99 -1.21
CA TRP A 155 -4.34 -6.79 -1.47
C TRP A 155 -5.14 -5.58 -1.02
N GLU A 156 -4.53 -4.74 -0.19
CA GLU A 156 -5.06 -3.43 0.14
C GLU A 156 -4.43 -2.42 -0.83
N ILE A 157 -5.22 -1.45 -1.30
CA ILE A 157 -4.79 -0.42 -2.25
C ILE A 157 -5.22 0.94 -1.71
N ASN A 158 -4.29 1.88 -1.65
CA ASN A 158 -4.51 3.28 -1.36
C ASN A 158 -4.09 4.11 -2.57
N CYS A 159 -5.00 4.94 -3.07
CA CYS A 159 -4.67 5.96 -4.07
C CYS A 159 -4.61 7.32 -3.37
N SER A 160 -3.44 7.95 -3.35
CA SER A 160 -3.27 9.30 -2.83
C SER A 160 -3.79 10.31 -3.84
N LEU A 161 -4.67 11.21 -3.41
CA LEU A 161 -5.19 12.25 -4.30
C LEU A 161 -4.15 13.36 -4.53
N SER A 162 -4.19 13.99 -5.72
CA SER A 162 -3.33 15.14 -6.03
C SER A 162 -3.65 16.35 -5.15
N SER A 163 -2.67 17.23 -4.92
CA SER A 163 -2.85 18.44 -4.11
C SER A 163 -3.92 19.36 -4.67
N LYS A 164 -4.06 19.40 -6.00
CA LYS A 164 -5.10 20.18 -6.68
C LYS A 164 -6.49 19.71 -6.27
N LEU A 165 -6.77 18.41 -6.43
CA LEU A 165 -8.06 17.84 -6.02
C LEU A 165 -8.28 17.93 -4.50
N ASN A 166 -7.24 17.65 -3.70
CA ASN A 166 -7.30 17.79 -2.25
C ASN A 166 -7.69 19.22 -1.83
N SER A 167 -7.17 20.24 -2.51
CA SER A 167 -7.50 21.64 -2.20
C SER A 167 -8.97 21.96 -2.50
N VAL A 168 -9.51 21.43 -3.60
CA VAL A 168 -10.95 21.55 -3.94
C VAL A 168 -11.81 20.86 -2.87
N LEU A 169 -11.46 19.62 -2.51
CA LEU A 169 -12.22 18.86 -1.50
C LEU A 169 -12.09 19.43 -0.09
N ALA A 170 -10.98 20.09 0.23
CA ALA A 170 -10.74 20.76 1.51
C ALA A 170 -11.51 22.08 1.65
N ALA A 171 -11.83 22.74 0.53
CA ALA A 171 -12.64 23.96 0.53
C ALA A 171 -14.13 23.69 0.85
N ILE A 172 -14.59 22.44 0.63
CA ILE A 172 -15.95 22.01 1.01
C ILE A 172 -15.98 21.78 2.52
N SER A 173 -16.89 22.48 3.22
CA SER A 173 -17.05 22.32 4.66
C SER A 173 -17.35 20.86 5.02
N PHE A 174 -16.92 20.41 6.21
CA PHE A 174 -17.16 19.03 6.65
C PHE A 174 -18.64 18.63 6.59
N GLN A 175 -19.54 19.51 7.06
CA GLN A 175 -20.99 19.26 7.06
C GLN A 175 -21.57 19.16 5.65
N GLU A 176 -21.10 19.99 4.73
CA GLU A 176 -21.52 19.93 3.34
C GLU A 176 -20.99 18.68 2.66
N ARG A 177 -19.72 18.34 2.88
CA ARG A 177 -19.13 17.11 2.33
C ARG A 177 -19.88 15.86 2.78
N LEU A 178 -20.26 15.77 4.06
CA LEU A 178 -21.09 14.69 4.59
C LEU A 178 -22.48 14.59 3.92
N LYS A 179 -23.04 15.71 3.45
CA LYS A 179 -24.28 15.68 2.65
C LYS A 179 -23.99 15.18 1.25
N LYS A 180 -22.93 15.68 0.62
CA LYS A 180 -22.51 15.30 -0.74
C LYS A 180 -22.02 13.85 -0.85
N THR A 181 -21.63 13.17 0.24
CA THR A 181 -21.33 11.72 0.20
C THR A 181 -22.57 10.86 -0.08
N LYS A 182 -23.78 11.42 0.08
CA LYS A 182 -25.04 10.74 -0.26
C LYS A 182 -25.41 10.88 -1.74
N THR A 183 -24.79 11.81 -2.45
CA THR A 183 -24.95 12.08 -3.88
C THR A 183 -23.67 11.69 -4.63
N ASP A 184 -23.61 11.94 -5.94
CA ASP A 184 -22.41 11.70 -6.75
C ASP A 184 -21.49 12.91 -6.88
N GLU A 185 -21.82 14.04 -6.26
CA GLU A 185 -21.09 15.31 -6.46
C GLU A 185 -19.59 15.20 -6.13
N ILE A 186 -19.21 14.53 -5.03
CA ILE A 186 -17.79 14.31 -4.72
C ILE A 186 -17.14 13.36 -5.72
N ALA A 187 -17.84 12.30 -6.12
CA ALA A 187 -17.33 11.34 -7.09
C ALA A 187 -17.13 11.99 -8.47
N ASP A 188 -18.01 12.92 -8.85
CA ASP A 188 -17.93 13.65 -10.11
C ASP A 188 -16.77 14.64 -10.11
N LEU A 189 -16.48 15.30 -8.98
CA LEU A 189 -15.27 16.12 -8.82
C LEU A 189 -13.99 15.28 -9.00
N VAL A 190 -13.95 14.07 -8.43
CA VAL A 190 -12.80 13.16 -8.60
C VAL A 190 -12.63 12.76 -10.06
N ARG A 191 -13.72 12.47 -10.78
CA ARG A 191 -13.68 12.08 -12.21
C ARG A 191 -13.38 13.24 -13.15
N ALA A 192 -13.78 14.44 -12.79
CA ALA A 192 -13.58 15.63 -13.62
C ALA A 192 -12.13 16.15 -13.59
N GLU A 193 -11.37 15.85 -12.53
CA GLU A 193 -9.94 16.16 -12.48
C GLU A 193 -9.15 15.21 -13.39
N PRO A 194 -8.37 15.72 -14.37
CA PRO A 194 -7.60 14.87 -15.29
C PRO A 194 -6.56 13.98 -14.61
N GLU A 195 -5.94 14.47 -13.54
CA GLU A 195 -4.93 13.74 -12.75
C GLU A 195 -5.34 13.72 -11.27
N PRO A 196 -6.38 12.95 -10.91
CA PRO A 196 -6.94 12.97 -9.57
C PRO A 196 -6.07 12.19 -8.58
N ILE A 197 -5.28 11.23 -9.05
CA ILE A 197 -4.47 10.31 -8.25
C ILE A 197 -2.99 10.61 -8.52
N ARG A 198 -2.27 10.96 -7.45
CA ARG A 198 -0.83 11.21 -7.46
C ARG A 198 -0.01 9.94 -7.33
N ASP A 199 -0.35 9.09 -6.37
CA ASP A 199 0.36 7.84 -6.10
C ASP A 199 -0.63 6.70 -5.88
N ILE A 200 -0.23 5.50 -6.27
CA ILE A 200 -0.90 4.25 -5.93
C ILE A 200 0.03 3.42 -5.06
N SER A 201 -0.39 3.16 -3.83
CA SER A 201 0.28 2.29 -2.88
C SER A 201 -0.53 1.01 -2.70
N PHE A 202 0.11 -0.14 -2.75
CA PHE A 202 -0.56 -1.41 -2.53
C PHE A 202 0.33 -2.43 -1.83
N TRP A 203 -0.28 -3.25 -0.99
CA TRP A 203 0.43 -4.27 -0.23
C TRP A 203 -0.41 -5.51 -0.01
N TYR A 204 0.28 -6.65 0.09
CA TYR A 204 -0.36 -7.92 0.38
C TYR A 204 -0.57 -8.09 1.88
N LYS A 205 -1.82 -8.27 2.26
CA LYS A 205 -2.27 -8.57 3.62
C LYS A 205 -2.81 -10.00 3.65
N PRO A 206 -1.96 -10.98 3.99
CA PRO A 206 -2.38 -12.38 3.99
C PRO A 206 -3.61 -12.58 4.89
N PRO A 207 -4.51 -13.50 4.51
CA PRO A 207 -5.64 -13.83 5.36
C PRO A 207 -5.12 -14.36 6.69
N ARG A 208 -5.71 -13.89 7.78
CA ARG A 208 -5.45 -14.43 9.11
C ARG A 208 -5.98 -15.86 9.16
N VAL A 209 -5.14 -16.82 9.53
CA VAL A 209 -5.62 -18.15 9.88
C VAL A 209 -5.89 -18.11 11.37
N SER A 210 -7.15 -17.93 11.75
CA SER A 210 -7.51 -18.24 13.13
C SER A 210 -7.31 -19.74 13.32
N SER A 211 -6.55 -20.14 14.33
CA SER A 211 -6.43 -21.56 14.69
C SER A 211 -7.75 -22.15 15.22
N GLY A 212 -8.76 -21.29 15.45
CA GLY A 212 -10.00 -21.67 16.10
C GLY A 212 -9.89 -21.84 17.62
N LYS A 213 -8.67 -21.83 18.19
CA LYS A 213 -8.40 -22.03 19.63
C LYS A 213 -9.22 -21.11 20.54
N TRP A 214 -9.39 -19.86 20.13
CA TRP A 214 -10.09 -18.83 20.90
C TRP A 214 -11.54 -18.60 20.46
N LYS A 215 -12.07 -19.46 19.58
CA LYS A 215 -13.46 -19.36 19.15
C LYS A 215 -14.36 -19.79 20.32
N GLN A 216 -15.08 -18.82 20.89
CA GLN A 216 -16.00 -19.09 21.99
C GLN A 216 -17.18 -19.95 21.49
N PRO A 217 -17.52 -21.05 22.18
CA PRO A 217 -18.71 -21.82 21.86
C PRO A 217 -19.96 -20.95 22.04
N LYS A 218 -21.02 -21.25 21.27
CA LYS A 218 -22.32 -20.63 21.53
C LYS A 218 -22.82 -21.09 22.89
N ALA A 219 -23.24 -20.13 23.73
CA ALA A 219 -23.88 -20.47 24.99
C ALA A 219 -25.25 -21.13 24.70
N GLU A 220 -25.44 -22.33 25.23
CA GLU A 220 -26.69 -23.09 25.12
C GLU A 220 -27.72 -22.68 26.18
N SER A 221 -27.30 -21.92 27.18
CA SER A 221 -28.10 -21.48 28.32
C SER A 221 -28.29 -19.96 28.39
N LYS A 222 -29.13 -19.52 29.31
CA LYS A 222 -29.40 -18.09 29.58
C LYS A 222 -28.08 -17.37 29.91
N VAL A 223 -27.75 -16.35 29.11
CA VAL A 223 -26.51 -15.59 29.23
C VAL A 223 -26.71 -14.41 30.17
N LEU A 224 -25.79 -14.24 31.11
CA LEU A 224 -25.73 -13.03 31.94
C LEU A 224 -25.04 -11.91 31.14
N THR A 225 -25.76 -10.80 30.92
CA THR A 225 -25.27 -9.66 30.15
C THR A 225 -24.87 -8.50 31.06
N PHE A 226 -23.65 -8.00 30.91
CA PHE A 226 -23.17 -6.80 31.60
C PHE A 226 -23.17 -5.60 30.65
N THR A 227 -23.79 -4.49 31.05
CA THR A 227 -23.82 -3.25 30.27
C THR A 227 -22.60 -2.36 30.51
N ASN A 228 -21.98 -2.45 31.68
CA ASN A 228 -20.77 -1.71 32.04
C ASN A 228 -19.51 -2.52 31.72
N PHE A 229 -18.66 -1.99 30.84
CA PHE A 229 -17.42 -2.65 30.41
C PHE A 229 -16.41 -2.84 31.55
N ASN A 230 -16.21 -1.83 32.40
CA ASN A 230 -15.25 -1.90 33.50
C ASN A 230 -15.69 -2.96 34.54
N PHE A 231 -16.99 -3.03 34.82
CA PHE A 231 -17.52 -4.06 35.73
C PHE A 231 -17.34 -5.47 35.15
N LYS A 232 -17.56 -5.64 33.84
CA LYS A 232 -17.30 -6.91 33.15
C LYS A 232 -15.83 -7.34 33.30
N LEU A 233 -14.89 -6.41 33.14
CA LEU A 233 -13.46 -6.69 33.34
C LEU A 233 -13.16 -7.06 34.80
N ALA A 234 -13.76 -6.39 35.78
CA ALA A 234 -13.58 -6.72 37.20
C ALA A 234 -14.09 -8.15 37.52
N VAL A 235 -15.25 -8.53 36.99
CA VAL A 235 -15.80 -9.88 37.13
C VAL A 235 -14.88 -10.92 36.49
N ILE A 236 -14.36 -10.66 35.29
CA ILE A 236 -13.38 -11.55 34.65
C ILE A 236 -12.11 -11.63 35.49
N GLN A 237 -11.56 -10.51 35.95
CA GLN A 237 -10.34 -10.47 36.77
C GLN A 237 -10.50 -11.32 38.04
N GLU A 238 -11.62 -11.13 38.74
CA GLU A 238 -11.91 -11.83 39.99
C GLU A 238 -12.15 -13.33 39.74
N LEU A 239 -13.09 -13.68 38.86
CA LEU A 239 -13.52 -15.07 38.68
C LEU A 239 -12.54 -15.90 37.85
N MET A 240 -11.88 -15.33 36.83
CA MET A 240 -10.98 -16.07 35.94
C MET A 240 -9.56 -16.15 36.49
N TYR A 241 -9.04 -15.06 37.08
CA TYR A 241 -7.61 -14.99 37.43
C TYR A 241 -7.32 -15.13 38.92
N LYS A 242 -8.17 -14.58 39.80
CA LYS A 242 -7.95 -14.72 41.26
C LYS A 242 -8.54 -16.01 41.81
N GLN A 243 -9.80 -16.29 41.46
CA GLN A 243 -10.53 -17.46 41.98
C GLN A 243 -10.46 -18.68 41.06
N GLU A 244 -10.03 -18.50 39.80
CA GLU A 244 -9.89 -19.57 38.79
C GLU A 244 -11.15 -20.41 38.51
N LEU A 245 -12.34 -19.82 38.74
CA LEU A 245 -13.64 -20.44 38.55
C LEU A 245 -14.12 -20.35 37.10
N LEU A 246 -13.71 -19.33 36.35
CA LEU A 246 -14.09 -19.14 34.95
C LEU A 246 -13.04 -19.75 34.02
N LYS A 247 -13.40 -20.82 33.30
CA LYS A 247 -12.53 -21.54 32.35
C LYS A 247 -13.14 -21.58 30.94
N PRO A 248 -12.34 -21.65 29.87
CA PRO A 248 -10.87 -21.63 29.87
C PRO A 248 -10.30 -20.25 30.27
N LYS A 249 -9.11 -20.26 30.89
CA LYS A 249 -8.39 -19.03 31.23
C LYS A 249 -7.97 -18.33 29.93
N PHE A 250 -8.28 -17.05 29.83
CA PHE A 250 -7.78 -16.22 28.74
C PHE A 250 -6.33 -15.84 29.04
N ASP A 251 -5.46 -16.03 28.06
CA ASP A 251 -4.07 -15.60 28.13
C ASP A 251 -3.84 -14.65 26.96
N VAL A 252 -3.51 -13.40 27.27
CA VAL A 252 -3.34 -12.34 26.27
C VAL A 252 -2.13 -12.59 25.37
N TYR A 253 -1.06 -13.19 25.89
CA TYR A 253 0.15 -13.46 25.11
C TYR A 253 -0.07 -14.64 24.18
N ASP A 254 -0.68 -15.71 24.68
CA ASP A 254 -1.07 -16.87 23.88
C ASP A 254 -2.14 -16.50 22.83
N PHE A 255 -3.08 -15.62 23.16
CA PHE A 255 -4.02 -15.04 22.20
C PHE A 255 -3.29 -14.24 21.12
N CYS A 256 -2.40 -13.32 21.49
CA CYS A 256 -1.61 -12.53 20.53
C CYS A 256 -0.77 -13.43 19.62
N ASN A 257 -0.11 -14.46 20.16
CA ASN A 257 0.70 -15.39 19.38
C ASN A 257 -0.14 -16.22 18.41
N ASP A 258 -1.29 -16.70 18.85
CA ASP A 258 -2.22 -17.41 17.99
C ASP A 258 -2.78 -16.51 16.87
N TYR A 259 -3.13 -15.28 17.23
CA TYR A 259 -3.70 -14.28 16.32
C TYR A 259 -2.68 -13.68 15.35
N ALA A 260 -1.39 -13.70 15.70
CA ALA A 260 -0.28 -13.28 14.87
C ALA A 260 0.07 -14.29 13.76
N LYS A 261 -0.43 -15.54 13.84
CA LYS A 261 -0.22 -16.56 12.80
C LYS A 261 -0.90 -16.13 11.49
N LYS A 262 -0.07 -15.73 10.52
CA LYS A 262 -0.51 -15.48 9.14
C LYS A 262 -0.49 -16.80 8.37
N ARG A 263 -1.39 -16.94 7.38
CA ARG A 263 -1.25 -18.02 6.40
C ARG A 263 0.02 -17.74 5.60
N ASN A 264 1.12 -18.42 5.89
CA ASN A 264 2.18 -18.53 4.90
C ASN A 264 1.57 -19.29 3.72
N ARG A 265 1.56 -18.70 2.53
CA ARG A 265 1.49 -19.53 1.33
C ARG A 265 2.73 -20.40 1.39
N SER A 266 2.49 -21.71 1.46
CA SER A 266 3.52 -22.74 1.42
C SER A 266 4.49 -22.44 0.28
N ARG A 267 5.78 -22.58 0.61
CA ARG A 267 6.96 -22.42 -0.24
C ARG A 267 6.78 -22.95 -1.65
#